data_AF-A0A418Y8G4-F1
#
_entry.id   AF-A0A418Y8G4-F1
#
_cell.length_a   1.000
_cell.length_b   1.000
_cell.length_c   1.000
_cell.angle_alpha   90.00
_cell.angle_beta   90.00
_cell.angle_gamma   90.00
#
_symmetry.space_group_name_H-M   'P 1'
#
loop_
_entity.id
_entity.type
_entity.pdbx_description
1 polymer ?
#
loop_
_entity_poly.entity_id
_entity_poly.type
_entity_poly.pdbx_seq_one_letter_code
_entity_poly.pdbx_strand_id
1 'polypeptide(L)'
;MPHRIHQPTKEQVRAYMAQRETARRPPPAPEEIRRQLNWRLDPPDPDQVLVRFYLIPSTYGQLATQIAIDWLFAPVTMMPLIPPRQ
;
A
#
# COMPACT_ATOMS: atom_id res chain seq x y z
N MET A 1 -5.17 -2.29 7.77
CA MET A 1 -4.62 -0.92 7.87
C MET A 1 -5.75 0.05 7.58
N PRO A 2 -6.08 1.00 8.48
CA PRO A 2 -7.25 1.85 8.31
C PRO A 2 -7.02 2.85 7.16
N HIS A 3 -7.89 2.82 6.16
CA HIS A 3 -7.90 3.88 5.16
C HIS A 3 -8.39 5.17 5.82
N ARG A 4 -7.56 6.22 5.82
CA ARG A 4 -7.97 7.53 6.32
C ARG A 4 -8.94 8.13 5.31
N ILE A 5 -10.20 8.27 5.73
CA ILE A 5 -11.23 8.94 4.93
C ILE A 5 -11.25 10.38 5.40
N HIS A 6 -10.97 11.32 4.50
CA HIS A 6 -11.17 12.73 4.78
C HIS A 6 -12.67 13.00 4.77
N GLN A 7 -13.28 13.17 5.96
CA GLN A 7 -14.70 13.48 6.09
C GLN A 7 -14.89 14.99 6.21
N PRO A 8 -15.83 15.59 5.45
CA PRO A 8 -16.10 17.01 5.56
C PRO A 8 -16.73 17.34 6.92
N THR A 9 -16.42 18.53 7.43
CA THR A 9 -17.06 19.06 8.64
C THR A 9 -18.53 19.38 8.39
N LYS A 10 -19.33 19.39 9.46
CA LYS A 10 -20.76 19.72 9.36
C LYS A 10 -20.99 21.14 8.82
N GLU A 11 -20.08 22.06 9.16
CA GLU A 11 -20.07 23.45 8.71
C GLU A 11 -19.83 23.55 7.20
N GLN A 12 -18.85 22.79 6.67
CA GLN A 12 -18.60 22.70 5.23
C GLN A 12 -19.80 22.14 4.47
N VAL A 13 -20.44 21.09 5.01
CA VAL A 13 -21.67 20.53 4.42
C VAL A 13 -22.81 21.57 4.45
N ARG A 14 -22.96 22.33 5.53
CA ARG A 14 -23.99 23.38 5.64
C ARG A 14 -23.77 24.50 4.63
N ALA A 15 -22.54 24.98 4.48
CA ALA A 15 -22.18 26.00 3.49
C ALA A 15 -22.44 25.51 2.06
N TYR A 16 -22.07 24.26 1.78
CA TYR A 16 -22.34 23.60 0.50
C TYR A 16 -23.85 23.51 0.19
N MET A 17 -24.66 23.10 1.17
CA MET A 17 -26.12 23.03 1.01
C MET A 17 -26.76 24.41 0.79
N ALA A 18 -26.32 25.43 1.54
CA ALA A 18 -26.78 26.81 1.36
C ALA A 18 -26.46 27.36 -0.05
N GLN A 19 -25.24 27.13 -0.55
CA GLN A 19 -24.86 27.53 -1.92
C GLN A 19 -25.68 26.77 -2.98
N ARG A 20 -25.95 25.49 -2.74
CA ARG A 20 -26.75 24.63 -3.64
C ARG A 20 -28.21 25.06 -3.71
N GLU A 21 -28.80 25.47 -2.60
CA GLU A 21 -30.19 25.95 -2.52
C GLU A 21 -30.40 27.18 -3.42
N THR A 22 -29.43 28.09 -3.46
CA THR A 22 -29.47 29.27 -4.34
C THR A 22 -29.40 28.90 -5.83
N ALA A 23 -28.69 27.83 -6.19
CA ALA A 23 -28.46 27.45 -7.57
C ALA A 23 -29.66 26.72 -8.24
N ARG A 24 -30.62 26.19 -7.46
CA ARG A 24 -31.79 25.40 -7.93
C ARG A 24 -31.44 24.34 -9.01
N ARG A 25 -30.27 23.72 -8.90
CA ARG A 25 -29.78 22.71 -9.85
C ARG A 25 -30.21 21.30 -9.44
N PRO A 26 -30.37 20.38 -10.40
CA PRO A 26 -30.58 18.98 -10.09
C PRO A 26 -29.47 18.43 -9.17
N PRO A 27 -29.73 17.35 -8.41
CA PRO A 27 -28.70 16.71 -7.59
C PRO A 27 -27.54 16.26 -8.49
N PRO A 28 -26.31 16.74 -8.22
CA PRO A 28 -25.13 16.32 -8.96
C PRO A 28 -24.83 14.88 -8.57
N ALA A 29 -24.05 14.20 -9.41
CA ALA A 29 -23.58 12.86 -9.11
C ALA A 29 -22.89 12.83 -7.73
N PRO A 30 -23.08 11.79 -6.91
CA PRO A 30 -22.45 11.64 -5.60
C PRO A 30 -20.92 11.82 -5.64
N GLU A 31 -20.30 11.41 -6.74
CA GLU A 31 -18.87 11.56 -7.00
C GLU A 31 -18.47 13.02 -6.96
N GLU A 32 -19.23 13.90 -7.60
CA GLU A 32 -18.95 15.33 -7.68
C GLU A 32 -19.09 16.02 -6.33
N ILE A 33 -20.10 15.64 -5.54
CA ILE A 33 -20.26 16.10 -4.15
C ILE A 33 -19.04 15.71 -3.32
N ARG A 34 -18.57 14.47 -3.48
CA ARG A 34 -17.36 13.98 -2.81
C ARG A 34 -16.12 14.77 -3.24
N ARG A 35 -16.04 15.21 -4.50
CA ARG A 35 -14.94 16.08 -4.97
C ARG A 35 -15.00 17.46 -4.31
N GLN A 36 -16.17 18.09 -4.32
CA GLN A 36 -16.35 19.47 -3.85
C GLN A 36 -16.18 19.59 -2.33
N LEU A 37 -16.59 18.57 -1.58
CA LEU A 37 -16.40 18.50 -0.13
C LEU A 37 -15.05 17.92 0.29
N ASN A 38 -14.15 17.63 -0.67
CA ASN A 38 -12.93 16.87 -0.44
C ASN A 38 -13.18 15.57 0.36
N TRP A 39 -14.35 14.95 0.17
CA TRP A 39 -14.76 13.72 0.84
C TRP A 39 -14.21 12.52 0.08
N ARG A 40 -12.90 12.27 0.26
CA ARG A 40 -12.17 11.23 -0.47
C ARG A 40 -11.31 10.41 0.47
N LEU A 41 -10.91 9.24 -0.01
CA LEU A 41 -9.83 8.48 0.60
C LEU A 41 -8.55 9.30 0.42
N ASP A 42 -7.78 9.47 1.50
CA ASP A 42 -6.44 10.01 1.35
C ASP A 42 -5.64 9.13 0.37
N PRO A 43 -4.81 9.74 -0.49
CA PRO A 43 -3.92 8.96 -1.33
C PRO A 43 -3.06 8.04 -0.43
N PRO A 44 -2.69 6.85 -0.93
CA PRO A 44 -1.80 5.98 -0.18
C PRO A 44 -0.55 6.78 0.17
N ASP A 45 -0.13 6.68 1.42
CA ASP A 45 1.07 7.33 1.93
C ASP A 45 2.25 7.03 0.98
N PRO A 46 3.03 8.04 0.56
CA PRO A 46 4.17 7.82 -0.33
C PRO A 46 5.13 6.75 0.21
N ASP A 47 5.27 6.63 1.54
CA ASP A 47 6.09 5.60 2.17
C ASP A 47 5.52 4.19 1.95
N GLN A 48 4.19 4.04 1.91
CA GLN A 48 3.55 2.77 1.58
C GLN A 48 3.76 2.38 0.12
N VAL A 49 3.76 3.37 -0.79
CA VAL A 49 4.08 3.13 -2.21
C VAL A 49 5.53 2.68 -2.32
N LEU A 50 6.47 3.35 -1.65
CA LEU A 50 7.88 2.99 -1.68
C LEU A 50 8.14 1.59 -1.09
N VAL A 51 7.55 1.27 0.06
CA VAL A 51 7.64 -0.06 0.67
C VAL A 51 7.11 -1.14 -0.28
N ARG A 52 5.92 -0.92 -0.86
CA ARG A 52 5.26 -1.90 -1.72
C ARG A 52 6.01 -2.15 -3.03
N PHE A 53 6.54 -1.09 -3.65
CA PHE A 53 7.17 -1.18 -4.96
C PHE A 53 8.67 -1.44 -4.92
N TYR A 54 9.38 -1.10 -3.84
CA TYR A 54 10.84 -1.23 -3.76
C TYR A 54 11.32 -2.18 -2.67
N LEU A 55 10.76 -2.11 -1.46
CA LEU A 55 11.23 -2.94 -0.33
C LEU A 55 10.82 -4.41 -0.49
N ILE A 56 9.61 -4.68 -0.96
CA ILE A 56 9.13 -6.03 -1.16
C ILE A 56 9.92 -6.76 -2.27
N PRO A 57 10.12 -6.21 -3.48
CA PRO A 57 10.89 -6.90 -4.51
C PRO A 57 12.38 -7.07 -4.17
N SER A 58 12.99 -6.09 -3.49
CA SER A 58 14.40 -6.18 -3.09
C SER A 58 14.62 -7.29 -2.05
N THR A 59 13.75 -7.39 -1.05
CA THR A 59 13.81 -8.49 -0.06
C THR A 59 13.60 -9.86 -0.70
N TYR A 60 12.67 -10.01 -1.65
CA TYR A 60 12.53 -11.28 -2.40
C TYR A 60 13.77 -11.61 -3.22
N GLY A 61 14.38 -10.63 -3.90
CA GLY A 61 15.61 -10.82 -4.66
C GLY A 61 16.77 -11.27 -3.76
N GLN A 62 16.90 -10.66 -2.58
CA GLN A 62 17.92 -11.02 -1.60
C GLN A 62 17.74 -12.44 -1.06
N LEU A 63 16.51 -12.82 -0.68
CA LEU A 63 16.21 -14.17 -0.22
C LEU A 63 16.45 -15.21 -1.32
N ALA A 64 16.03 -14.93 -2.55
CA ALA A 64 16.28 -15.81 -3.69
C ALA A 64 17.78 -16.00 -3.96
N THR A 65 18.56 -14.93 -3.83
CA THR A 65 20.02 -14.99 -3.96
C THR A 65 20.65 -15.83 -2.85
N GLN A 66 20.22 -15.64 -1.60
CA GLN A 66 20.70 -16.43 -0.46
C GLN A 66 20.42 -17.92 -0.66
N ILE A 67 19.19 -18.26 -1.06
CA ILE A 67 18.81 -19.64 -1.37
C ILE A 67 19.71 -20.17 -2.49
N ALA A 68 19.86 -19.46 -3.61
CA ALA A 68 20.70 -19.91 -4.72
C ALA A 68 22.16 -20.18 -4.30
N ILE A 69 22.73 -19.33 -3.43
CA ILE A 69 24.07 -19.52 -2.86
C ILE A 69 24.09 -20.77 -1.97
N ASP A 70 23.13 -20.92 -1.06
CA ASP A 70 23.06 -22.10 -0.18
C ASP A 70 22.96 -23.39 -1.00
N TRP A 71 22.20 -23.41 -2.09
CA TRP A 71 22.10 -24.54 -3.02
C TRP A 71 23.42 -24.79 -3.78
N LEU A 72 24.14 -23.74 -4.17
CA LEU A 72 25.44 -23.86 -4.85
C LEU A 72 26.50 -24.52 -3.95
N PHE A 73 26.46 -24.22 -2.65
CA PHE A 73 27.41 -24.73 -1.66
C PHE A 73 26.91 -25.97 -0.88
N ALA A 74 25.63 -26.34 -0.99
CA ALA A 74 25.07 -27.55 -0.40
C ALA A 74 25.89 -28.84 -0.64
N PRO A 75 26.41 -29.13 -1.85
CA PRO A 75 27.22 -30.34 -2.08
C PRO A 75 28.61 -30.29 -1.41
N VAL A 76 29.11 -29.11 -1.03
CA VAL A 76 30.41 -28.96 -0.33
C VAL A 76 30.26 -29.16 1.18
N THR A 77 29.10 -28.78 1.75
CA THR A 77 28.83 -28.88 3.19
C THR A 77 28.37 -30.28 3.61
N MET A 78 27.75 -31.05 2.71
CA MET A 78 27.24 -32.41 2.97
C MET A 78 28.22 -33.53 2.58
N MET A 79 29.52 -33.37 2.89
CA MET A 79 30.47 -34.49 2.83
C MET A 79 30.59 -35.09 4.23
N PRO A 80 29.87 -36.19 4.56
CA PRO A 80 30.06 -36.86 5.84
C PRO A 80 31.48 -37.41 5.89
N LEU A 81 32.23 -37.02 6.92
CA LEU A 81 33.47 -37.66 7.35
C LEU A 81 33.23 -39.19 7.40
N ILE A 82 33.75 -39.89 6.40
CA ILE A 82 33.91 -41.35 6.44
C ILE A 82 34.90 -41.61 7.58
N PRO A 83 34.52 -42.27 8.70
CA PRO A 83 35.50 -42.65 9.70
C PRO A 83 36.42 -43.73 9.10
N PRO A 84 37.74 -43.67 9.34
CA PRO A 84 38.65 -44.69 8.84
C PRO A 84 38.29 -46.05 9.46
N ARG A 85 38.15 -47.08 8.61
CA ARG A 85 38.08 -48.48 9.04
C ARG A 85 39.38 -48.81 9.80
N GLN A 86 39.25 -49.26 11.04
CA GLN A 86 40.28 -50.09 11.68
C GLN A 86 40.12 -51.54 11.20
#